data_AF-A0A7L4QRV5-F1
#
_entry.id   AF-A0A7L4QRV5-F1
#
_cell.length_a   1.000
_cell.length_b   1.000
_cell.length_c   1.000
_cell.angle_alpha   90.00
_cell.angle_beta   90.00
_cell.angle_gamma   90.00
#
_symmetry.space_group_name_H-M   'P 1'
#
loop_
_entity.id
_entity.type
_entity.pdbx_description
1 polymer ?
#
loop_
_entity_poly.entity_id
_entity_poly.type
_entity_poly.pdbx_seq_one_letter_code
_entity_poly.pdbx_strand_id
1 'polypeptide(L)'
;KGDAKVFDQDGYYATLLDLHRKKLITITEEAGGSNIRIRLNSAVSDDPYEQRVLTFLSEIAHDNMVNSADLEILAEKAKTDRTAERRILSYQRDLAMVTRKTDPALVAKYIVDGREHLFPVLFVGIALCAVSFILIIIETVLSPVLVPAVVLFGSVIVQAGVALAFPSTLFGHWKGERYREKLEWDAFAHFLSDLALIRQYSPADLSMWGEWLIFGTAMGVGDKVEKAMKELDISIPETIVPVTGMGLRAAFIPVLFFSPPSRGGGGGGFGGGGFGGGGGFGGGGVGGR
;
A
#
# COMPACT_ATOMS: atom_id res chain seq x y z
N LYS A 1 9.30 -3.38 -4.37
CA LYS A 1 9.31 -2.04 -3.72
C LYS A 1 8.92 -2.25 -2.25
N GLY A 2 9.54 -1.57 -1.27
CA GLY A 2 9.13 -1.62 0.15
C GLY A 2 9.34 -2.96 0.89
N ASP A 3 9.03 -2.97 2.19
CA ASP A 3 8.97 -4.18 3.02
C ASP A 3 7.86 -5.10 2.48
N ALA A 4 8.13 -6.40 2.37
CA ALA A 4 7.23 -7.34 1.69
C ALA A 4 5.89 -7.56 2.43
N LYS A 5 5.72 -6.95 3.61
CA LYS A 5 4.49 -6.93 4.38
C LYS A 5 3.60 -5.72 4.10
N VAL A 6 4.11 -4.72 3.39
CA VAL A 6 3.37 -3.47 3.11
C VAL A 6 2.58 -3.66 1.83
N PHE A 7 1.26 -3.72 1.99
CA PHE A 7 0.33 -3.63 0.88
C PHE A 7 0.14 -2.16 0.49
N ASP A 8 0.33 -1.86 -0.80
CA ASP A 8 0.23 -0.52 -1.37
C ASP A 8 -1.12 -0.34 -2.08
N GLN A 9 -1.57 0.91 -2.23
CA GLN A 9 -2.84 1.28 -2.86
C GLN A 9 -2.92 0.79 -4.32
N ASP A 10 -1.76 0.60 -4.94
CA ASP A 10 -1.54 0.00 -6.25
C ASP A 10 -2.32 -1.32 -6.44
N GLY A 11 -2.39 -2.17 -5.41
CA GLY A 11 -3.14 -3.43 -5.47
C GLY A 11 -4.66 -3.24 -5.55
N TYR A 12 -5.19 -2.23 -4.89
CA TYR A 12 -6.61 -1.87 -4.99
C TYR A 12 -6.97 -1.38 -6.40
N TYR A 13 -6.17 -0.49 -6.98
CA TYR A 13 -6.43 0.02 -8.33
C TYR A 13 -6.29 -1.06 -9.40
N ALA A 14 -5.31 -1.96 -9.28
CA ALA A 14 -5.19 -3.11 -10.16
C ALA A 14 -6.43 -4.02 -10.09
N THR A 15 -7.00 -4.18 -8.90
CA THR A 15 -8.23 -4.97 -8.71
C THR A 15 -9.44 -4.30 -9.35
N LEU A 16 -9.56 -2.97 -9.30
CA LEU A 16 -10.62 -2.25 -10.02
C LEU A 16 -10.51 -2.47 -11.54
N LEU A 17 -9.30 -2.43 -12.09
CA LEU A 17 -9.07 -2.71 -13.51
C LEU A 17 -9.42 -4.16 -13.87
N ASP A 18 -9.08 -5.12 -13.00
CA ASP A 18 -9.41 -6.54 -13.20
C ASP A 18 -10.92 -6.81 -13.13
N LEU A 19 -11.62 -6.23 -12.16
CA LEU A 19 -13.08 -6.31 -12.03
C LEU A 19 -13.78 -5.68 -13.25
N HIS A 20 -13.21 -4.61 -13.80
CA HIS A 20 -13.70 -3.98 -15.02
C HIS A 20 -13.56 -4.92 -16.22
N ARG A 21 -12.38 -5.54 -16.39
CA ARG A 21 -12.12 -6.53 -17.45
C ARG A 21 -13.07 -7.73 -17.33
N LYS A 22 -13.34 -8.20 -16.11
CA LYS A 22 -14.31 -9.28 -15.82
C LYS A 22 -15.78 -8.85 -15.97
N LYS A 23 -16.06 -7.58 -16.32
CA LYS A 23 -17.41 -6.98 -16.48
C LYS A 23 -18.26 -6.96 -15.19
N LEU A 24 -17.63 -7.17 -14.03
CA LEU A 24 -18.29 -7.11 -12.72
C LEU A 24 -18.61 -5.66 -12.33
N ILE A 25 -17.75 -4.73 -12.76
CA ILE A 25 -17.98 -3.29 -12.69
C ILE A 25 -17.81 -2.67 -14.07
N THR A 26 -18.46 -1.54 -14.30
CA THR A 26 -18.24 -0.71 -15.50
C THR A 26 -17.80 0.67 -15.07
N ILE A 27 -16.62 1.08 -15.53
CA ILE A 27 -16.03 2.37 -15.20
C ILE A 27 -16.25 3.28 -16.41
N THR A 28 -16.95 4.38 -16.21
CA THR A 28 -17.23 5.39 -17.25
C THR A 28 -16.71 6.74 -16.80
N GLU A 29 -15.93 7.40 -17.64
CA GLU A 29 -15.53 8.79 -17.45
C GLU A 29 -16.55 9.70 -18.15
N GLU A 30 -16.93 10.78 -17.49
CA GLU A 30 -17.81 11.79 -18.06
C GLU A 30 -17.04 12.68 -19.05
N ALA A 31 -17.70 13.10 -20.12
CA ALA A 31 -17.13 13.97 -21.15
C ALA A 31 -16.60 15.26 -20.51
N GLY A 32 -15.27 15.37 -20.40
CA GLY A 32 -14.59 16.46 -19.67
C GLY A 32 -13.44 16.00 -18.77
N GLY A 33 -13.31 14.69 -18.52
CA GLY A 33 -12.11 14.10 -17.91
C GLY A 33 -11.96 14.30 -16.40
N SER A 34 -12.97 14.86 -15.73
CA SER A 34 -12.91 15.18 -14.29
C SER A 34 -13.70 14.20 -13.41
N ASN A 35 -14.76 13.58 -13.94
CA ASN A 35 -15.69 12.77 -13.16
C ASN A 35 -15.68 11.32 -13.62
N ILE A 36 -15.41 10.42 -12.67
CA ILE A 36 -15.46 8.98 -12.89
C ILE A 36 -16.72 8.42 -12.22
N ARG A 37 -17.43 7.60 -12.98
CA ARG A 37 -18.60 6.84 -12.56
C ARG A 37 -18.30 5.36 -12.60
N ILE A 38 -18.46 4.67 -11.49
CA ILE A 38 -18.29 3.22 -11.37
C ILE A 38 -19.66 2.60 -11.15
N ARG A 39 -20.18 1.88 -12.14
CA ARG A 39 -21.42 1.11 -12.04
C ARG A 39 -21.12 -0.31 -11.57
N LEU A 40 -21.83 -0.79 -10.57
CA LEU A 40 -21.76 -2.19 -10.14
C LEU A 40 -22.74 -3.03 -10.97
N ASN A 41 -22.24 -4.04 -11.68
CA ASN A 41 -23.05 -4.98 -12.46
C ASN A 41 -23.30 -6.29 -11.70
N SER A 42 -22.41 -6.66 -10.78
CA SER A 42 -22.51 -7.89 -9.98
C SER A 42 -21.93 -7.67 -8.59
N ALA A 43 -22.57 -8.27 -7.59
CA ALA A 43 -22.25 -8.08 -6.16
C ALA A 43 -21.46 -9.24 -5.53
N VAL A 44 -21.10 -10.26 -6.33
CA VAL A 44 -20.45 -11.48 -5.86
C VAL A 44 -19.20 -11.75 -6.69
N SER A 45 -18.08 -12.02 -6.02
CA SER A 45 -16.85 -12.57 -6.59
C SER A 45 -16.39 -13.80 -5.78
N ASP A 46 -15.70 -14.71 -6.45
CA ASP A 46 -15.10 -15.92 -5.85
C ASP A 46 -13.85 -15.59 -5.01
N ASP A 47 -13.19 -14.46 -5.29
CA ASP A 47 -11.99 -14.05 -4.55
C ASP A 47 -12.37 -13.23 -3.28
N PRO A 48 -11.86 -13.62 -2.09
CA PRO A 48 -12.20 -12.92 -0.84
C PRO A 48 -11.77 -11.45 -0.78
N TYR A 49 -10.71 -11.06 -1.49
CA TYR A 49 -10.28 -9.68 -1.58
C TYR A 49 -11.14 -8.90 -2.58
N GLU A 50 -11.44 -9.46 -3.75
CA GLU A 50 -12.40 -8.87 -4.70
C GLU A 50 -13.78 -8.65 -4.06
N GLN A 51 -14.27 -9.61 -3.28
CA GLN A 51 -15.54 -9.48 -2.56
C GLN A 51 -15.50 -8.30 -1.58
N ARG A 52 -14.38 -8.08 -0.87
CA ARG A 52 -14.23 -6.91 0.03
C ARG A 52 -14.26 -5.60 -0.75
N VAL A 53 -13.63 -5.55 -1.91
CA VAL A 53 -13.66 -4.38 -2.81
C VAL A 53 -15.09 -4.11 -3.29
N LEU A 54 -15.83 -5.15 -3.71
CA LEU A 54 -17.23 -5.01 -4.15
C LEU A 54 -18.15 -4.55 -3.02
N THR A 55 -17.99 -5.10 -1.81
CA THR A 55 -18.75 -4.64 -0.63
C THR A 55 -18.48 -3.16 -0.35
N PHE A 56 -17.21 -2.75 -0.34
CA PHE A 56 -16.83 -1.35 -0.16
C PHE A 56 -17.45 -0.43 -1.22
N LEU A 57 -17.36 -0.82 -2.50
CA LEU A 57 -17.99 -0.06 -3.59
C LEU A 57 -19.51 0.02 -3.43
N SER A 58 -20.16 -1.05 -2.96
CA SER A 58 -21.61 -1.06 -2.72
C SER A 58 -22.05 -0.17 -1.55
N GLU A 59 -21.19 0.01 -0.54
CA GLU A 59 -21.47 0.88 0.62
C GLU A 59 -21.35 2.37 0.27
N ILE A 60 -20.53 2.71 -0.71
CA ILE A 60 -20.35 4.08 -1.20
C ILE A 60 -21.30 4.40 -2.36
N ALA A 61 -21.71 3.38 -3.12
CA ALA A 61 -22.58 3.54 -4.27
C ALA A 61 -23.95 4.10 -3.85
N HIS A 62 -24.40 5.12 -4.58
CA HIS A 62 -25.77 5.58 -4.56
C HIS A 62 -26.42 5.08 -5.86
N ASP A 63 -27.52 4.33 -5.76
CA ASP A 63 -28.19 3.71 -6.92
C ASP A 63 -27.28 2.83 -7.80
N ASN A 64 -26.45 1.98 -7.17
CA ASN A 64 -25.45 1.11 -7.82
C ASN A 64 -24.40 1.86 -8.65
N MET A 65 -24.20 3.16 -8.38
CA MET A 65 -23.19 3.98 -9.03
C MET A 65 -22.37 4.75 -8.00
N VAL A 66 -21.04 4.63 -8.07
CA VAL A 66 -20.11 5.50 -7.35
C VAL A 66 -19.72 6.63 -8.27
N ASN A 67 -19.91 7.87 -7.84
CA ASN A 67 -19.57 9.06 -8.62
C ASN A 67 -18.57 9.94 -7.86
N SER A 68 -17.47 10.30 -8.52
CA SER A 68 -16.46 11.19 -7.96
C SER A 68 -17.04 12.55 -7.55
N ALA A 69 -18.00 13.09 -8.30
CA ALA A 69 -18.61 14.39 -8.00
C ALA A 69 -19.41 14.35 -6.69
N ASP A 70 -20.10 13.24 -6.42
CA ASP A 70 -20.87 13.08 -5.18
C ASP A 70 -19.96 12.96 -3.96
N LEU A 71 -18.77 12.36 -4.13
CA LEU A 71 -17.74 12.31 -3.10
C LEU A 71 -17.14 13.70 -2.81
N GLU A 72 -16.94 14.53 -3.84
CA GLU A 72 -16.48 15.91 -3.68
C GLU A 72 -17.53 16.77 -2.95
N ILE A 73 -18.80 16.68 -3.36
CA ILE A 73 -19.92 17.36 -2.69
C ILE A 73 -20.04 16.90 -1.23
N LEU A 74 -19.86 15.61 -0.96
CA LEU A 74 -19.88 15.07 0.40
C LEU A 74 -18.71 15.61 1.23
N ALA A 75 -17.51 15.71 0.65
CA ALA A 75 -16.33 16.27 1.31
C ALA A 75 -16.49 17.75 1.65
N GLU A 76 -17.10 18.54 0.76
CA GLU A 76 -17.42 19.94 1.06
C GLU A 76 -18.49 20.08 2.14
N LYS A 77 -19.57 19.28 2.07
CA LYS A 77 -20.61 19.26 3.11
C LYS A 77 -20.06 18.81 4.47
N ALA A 78 -19.10 17.89 4.49
CA ALA A 78 -18.48 17.39 5.71
C ALA A 78 -17.67 18.44 6.49
N LYS A 79 -17.31 19.58 5.87
CA LYS A 79 -16.68 20.70 6.57
C LYS A 79 -17.66 21.44 7.49
N THR A 80 -18.95 21.42 7.15
CA THR A 80 -19.99 22.19 7.84
C THR A 80 -20.91 21.30 8.66
N ASP A 81 -21.32 20.14 8.12
CA ASP A 81 -22.26 19.20 8.73
C ASP A 81 -21.58 17.98 9.39
N ARG A 82 -21.97 17.70 10.63
CA ARG A 82 -21.48 16.58 11.44
C ARG A 82 -21.95 15.21 10.93
N THR A 83 -23.08 15.14 10.22
CA THR A 83 -23.54 13.87 9.65
C THR A 83 -22.74 13.47 8.41
N ALA A 84 -22.47 14.44 7.53
CA ALA A 84 -21.58 14.28 6.38
C ALA A 84 -20.13 13.97 6.81
N GLU A 85 -19.63 14.63 7.87
CA GLU A 85 -18.32 14.34 8.48
C GLU A 85 -18.19 12.87 8.90
N ARG A 86 -19.18 12.33 9.62
CA ARG A 86 -19.14 10.91 10.03
C ARG A 86 -19.13 9.95 8.83
N ARG A 87 -19.86 10.28 7.76
CA ARG A 87 -19.94 9.45 6.55
C ARG A 87 -18.63 9.45 5.76
N ILE A 88 -17.99 10.61 5.59
CA ILE A 88 -16.72 10.65 4.86
C ILE A 88 -15.59 9.98 5.68
N LEU A 89 -15.62 10.09 7.01
CA LEU A 89 -14.68 9.39 7.89
C LEU A 89 -14.89 7.87 7.88
N SER A 90 -16.14 7.37 7.74
CA SER A 90 -16.36 5.93 7.53
C SER A 90 -15.80 5.50 6.19
N TYR A 91 -16.09 6.22 5.10
CA TYR A 91 -15.55 5.89 3.76
C TYR A 91 -14.03 5.91 3.73
N GLN A 92 -13.38 6.86 4.40
CA GLN A 92 -11.93 6.89 4.53
C GLN A 92 -11.38 5.67 5.28
N ARG A 93 -12.06 5.24 6.35
CA ARG A 93 -11.69 4.03 7.12
C ARG A 93 -11.85 2.77 6.28
N ASP A 94 -12.96 2.65 5.57
CA ASP A 94 -13.27 1.46 4.78
C ASP A 94 -12.32 1.36 3.57
N LEU A 95 -11.99 2.50 2.94
CA LEU A 95 -10.95 2.58 1.91
C LEU A 95 -9.57 2.18 2.46
N ALA A 96 -9.22 2.64 3.66
CA ALA A 96 -7.96 2.27 4.31
C ALA A 96 -7.89 0.76 4.63
N MET A 97 -9.03 0.14 4.96
CA MET A 97 -9.11 -1.30 5.21
C MET A 97 -8.84 -2.12 3.94
N VAL A 98 -9.32 -1.67 2.79
CA VAL A 98 -9.09 -2.36 1.51
C VAL A 98 -7.70 -2.07 0.95
N THR A 99 -7.16 -0.87 1.15
CA THR A 99 -5.89 -0.43 0.56
C THR A 99 -4.64 -0.70 1.39
N ARG A 100 -4.75 -0.94 2.71
CA ARG A 100 -3.57 -1.07 3.60
C ARG A 100 -3.52 -2.38 4.38
N LYS A 101 -4.63 -3.10 4.53
CA LYS A 101 -4.67 -4.30 5.37
C LYS A 101 -4.17 -5.51 4.60
N THR A 102 -2.88 -5.79 4.73
CA THR A 102 -2.32 -7.07 4.31
C THR A 102 -2.84 -8.17 5.23
N ASP A 103 -3.36 -9.26 4.66
CA ASP A 103 -3.70 -10.45 5.46
C ASP A 103 -2.40 -11.08 5.99
N PRO A 104 -2.15 -11.05 7.31
CA PRO A 104 -0.90 -11.58 7.87
C PRO A 104 -0.76 -13.09 7.63
N ALA A 105 -1.87 -13.82 7.47
CA ALA A 105 -1.84 -15.24 7.11
C ALA A 105 -1.34 -15.45 5.68
N LEU A 106 -1.67 -14.53 4.77
CA LEU A 106 -1.18 -14.56 3.39
C LEU A 106 0.33 -14.26 3.35
N VAL A 107 0.79 -13.24 4.09
CA VAL A 107 2.22 -12.88 4.18
C VAL A 107 3.04 -14.02 4.79
N ALA A 108 2.54 -14.64 5.87
CA ALA A 108 3.20 -15.77 6.53
C ALA A 108 3.34 -17.01 5.63
N LYS A 109 2.56 -17.11 4.55
CA LYS A 109 2.68 -18.17 3.53
C LYS A 109 3.93 -17.99 2.66
N TYR A 110 4.39 -16.75 2.46
CA TYR A 110 5.50 -16.42 1.56
C TYR A 110 6.82 -16.14 2.30
N ILE A 111 6.76 -15.56 3.51
CA ILE A 111 7.93 -15.08 4.24
C ILE A 111 7.85 -15.53 5.71
N VAL A 112 9.00 -15.95 6.26
CA VAL A 112 9.17 -16.13 7.71
C VAL A 112 9.71 -14.83 8.31
N ASP A 113 9.03 -14.31 9.33
CA ASP A 113 9.46 -13.10 10.02
C ASP A 113 10.69 -13.37 10.89
N GLY A 114 11.84 -12.80 10.54
CA GLY A 114 13.04 -12.89 11.36
C GLY A 114 13.01 -12.00 12.59
N ARG A 115 12.10 -11.01 12.63
CA ARG A 115 12.02 -10.01 13.71
C ARG A 115 11.64 -10.64 15.06
N GLU A 116 10.96 -11.78 15.03
CA GLU A 116 10.59 -12.52 16.24
C GLU A 116 11.81 -12.99 17.05
N HIS A 117 12.95 -13.22 16.37
CA HIS A 117 14.20 -13.62 17.02
C HIS A 117 14.94 -12.43 17.67
N LEU A 118 14.58 -11.19 17.34
CA LEU A 118 15.18 -9.98 17.92
C LEU A 118 14.52 -9.59 19.26
N PHE A 119 13.25 -9.95 19.48
CA PHE A 119 12.56 -9.69 20.74
C PHE A 119 13.22 -10.32 21.98
N PRO A 120 13.64 -11.60 21.97
CA PRO A 120 14.32 -12.18 23.14
C PRO A 120 15.66 -11.49 23.43
N VAL A 121 16.42 -11.11 22.40
CA VAL A 121 17.70 -10.38 22.57
C VAL A 121 17.47 -9.00 23.17
N LEU A 122 16.46 -8.27 22.68
CA LEU A 122 16.06 -6.98 23.23
C LEU A 122 15.61 -7.11 24.69
N PHE A 123 14.78 -8.12 25.00
CA PHE A 123 14.27 -8.33 26.35
C PHE A 123 15.38 -8.68 27.34
N VAL A 124 16.32 -9.54 26.94
CA VAL A 124 17.51 -9.87 27.74
C VAL A 124 18.39 -8.64 27.96
N GLY A 125 18.60 -7.82 26.92
CA GLY A 125 19.36 -6.57 27.02
C GLY A 125 18.73 -5.56 27.99
N ILE A 126 17.40 -5.39 27.93
CA ILE A 126 16.65 -4.51 28.84
C ILE A 126 16.69 -5.06 30.26
N ALA A 127 16.49 -6.37 30.46
CA ALA A 127 16.51 -7.00 31.77
C ALA A 127 17.88 -6.85 32.45
N LEU A 128 18.97 -7.11 31.72
CA LEU A 128 20.33 -6.96 32.26
C LEU A 128 20.68 -5.49 32.55
N CYS A 129 20.26 -4.56 31.69
CA CYS A 129 20.43 -3.12 31.93
C CYS A 129 19.68 -2.67 33.20
N ALA A 130 18.43 -3.10 33.37
CA ALA A 130 17.61 -2.78 34.53
C ALA A 130 18.20 -3.37 35.82
N VAL A 131 18.68 -4.62 35.78
CA VAL A 131 19.34 -5.27 36.93
C VAL A 131 20.63 -4.54 37.29
N SER A 132 21.47 -4.19 36.32
CA SER A 132 22.68 -3.39 36.58
C SER A 132 22.34 -2.02 37.18
N PHE A 133 21.28 -1.36 36.71
CA PHE A 133 20.84 -0.08 37.25
C PHE A 133 20.33 -0.19 38.69
N ILE A 134 19.53 -1.21 39.01
CA ILE A 134 19.03 -1.48 40.37
C ILE A 134 20.19 -1.78 41.32
N LEU A 135 21.18 -2.57 40.88
CA LEU A 135 22.35 -2.91 41.70
C LEU A 135 23.23 -1.70 42.00
N ILE A 136 23.31 -0.69 41.12
CA ILE A 136 24.00 0.58 41.40
C ILE A 136 23.33 1.33 42.56
N ILE A 137 22.00 1.27 42.66
CA ILE A 137 21.22 1.95 43.70
C ILE A 137 21.39 1.25 45.07
N ILE A 138 21.49 -0.08 45.06
CA ILE A 138 21.61 -0.89 46.30
C ILE A 138 23.05 -0.93 46.81
N GLU A 139 24.03 -1.12 45.91
CA GLU A 139 25.44 -1.35 46.27
C GLU A 139 26.37 -0.36 45.55
N THR A 140 26.56 0.82 46.16
CA THR A 140 27.38 1.91 45.61
C THR A 140 28.85 1.52 45.40
N VAL A 141 29.36 0.53 46.14
CA VAL A 141 30.74 0.05 46.04
C VAL A 141 31.02 -0.64 44.69
N LEU A 142 30.00 -1.24 44.06
CA LEU A 142 30.11 -1.90 42.75
C LEU A 142 29.91 -0.95 41.56
N SER A 143 29.57 0.33 41.81
CA SER A 143 29.34 1.36 40.80
C SER A 143 30.40 1.45 39.68
N PRO A 144 31.72 1.41 39.95
CA PRO A 144 32.73 1.53 38.88
C PRO A 144 32.70 0.37 37.87
N VAL A 145 32.15 -0.80 38.25
CA VAL A 145 32.00 -1.97 37.35
C VAL A 145 30.62 -1.96 36.67
N LEU A 146 29.58 -1.50 37.37
CA LEU A 146 28.21 -1.52 36.87
C LEU A 146 27.88 -0.37 35.92
N VAL A 147 28.50 0.81 36.06
CA VAL A 147 28.29 1.95 35.15
C VAL A 147 28.71 1.62 33.70
N PRO A 148 29.90 1.04 33.44
CA PRO A 148 30.25 0.53 32.11
C PRO A 148 29.28 -0.55 31.60
N ALA A 149 28.79 -1.43 32.48
CA ALA A 149 27.84 -2.47 32.10
C ALA A 149 26.51 -1.88 31.61
N VAL A 150 25.96 -0.85 32.28
CA VAL A 150 24.75 -0.14 31.85
C VAL A 150 24.96 0.51 30.47
N VAL A 151 26.12 1.10 30.21
CA VAL A 151 26.45 1.70 28.90
C VAL A 151 26.52 0.62 27.81
N LEU A 152 27.17 -0.52 28.09
CA LEU A 152 27.27 -1.63 27.14
C LEU A 152 25.89 -2.23 26.84
N PHE A 153 25.06 -2.51 27.84
CA PHE A 153 23.71 -3.02 27.62
C PHE A 153 22.79 -1.98 26.95
N GLY A 154 22.96 -0.69 27.27
CA GLY A 154 22.35 0.41 26.53
C GLY A 154 22.72 0.39 25.05
N SER A 155 23.99 0.15 24.72
CA SER A 155 24.44 0.02 23.33
C SER A 155 23.80 -1.18 22.61
N VAL A 156 23.56 -2.30 23.30
CA VAL A 156 22.86 -3.48 22.75
C VAL A 156 21.40 -3.16 22.45
N ILE A 157 20.73 -2.39 23.32
CA ILE A 157 19.34 -1.93 23.12
C ILE A 157 19.27 -1.02 21.90
N VAL A 158 20.22 -0.09 21.73
CA VAL A 158 20.28 0.79 20.56
C VAL A 158 20.52 -0.02 19.27
N GLN A 159 21.46 -0.96 19.28
CA GLN A 159 21.73 -1.84 18.13
C GLN A 159 20.51 -2.71 17.79
N ALA A 160 19.81 -3.26 18.78
CA ALA A 160 18.58 -4.01 18.59
C ALA A 160 17.45 -3.12 18.05
N GLY A 161 17.32 -1.89 18.55
CA GLY A 161 16.36 -0.90 18.05
C GLY A 161 16.60 -0.52 16.60
N VAL A 162 17.87 -0.32 16.22
CA VAL A 162 18.28 -0.11 14.83
C VAL A 162 17.98 -1.34 13.97
N ALA A 163 18.26 -2.56 14.45
CA ALA A 163 17.93 -3.81 13.76
C ALA A 163 16.42 -4.01 13.55
N LEU A 164 15.58 -3.55 14.48
CA LEU A 164 14.12 -3.54 14.33
C LEU A 164 13.63 -2.54 13.28
N ALA A 165 14.38 -1.46 13.03
CA ALA A 165 14.08 -0.48 11.99
C ALA A 165 14.43 -0.98 10.57
N PHE A 166 15.33 -1.97 10.46
CA PHE A 166 15.62 -2.61 9.17
C PHE A 166 14.45 -3.52 8.71
N PRO A 167 14.26 -3.66 7.38
CA PRO A 167 13.16 -4.44 6.82
C PRO A 167 13.22 -5.90 7.26
N SER A 168 12.05 -6.50 7.49
CA SER A 168 11.88 -7.86 8.04
C SER A 168 12.55 -8.97 7.21
N THR A 169 12.91 -8.65 5.97
CA THR A 169 13.63 -9.52 5.03
C THR A 169 15.12 -9.68 5.33
N LEU A 170 15.73 -8.85 6.19
CA LEU A 170 17.17 -8.95 6.48
C LEU A 170 17.49 -10.09 7.45
N PHE A 171 16.56 -10.44 8.34
CA PHE A 171 16.71 -11.52 9.32
C PHE A 171 15.74 -12.70 9.08
N GLY A 172 14.83 -12.55 8.13
CA GLY A 172 13.91 -13.61 7.69
C GLY A 172 14.44 -14.34 6.47
N HIS A 173 13.71 -15.38 6.04
CA HIS A 173 13.96 -16.04 4.76
C HIS A 173 12.66 -16.21 3.98
N TRP A 174 12.77 -16.20 2.65
CA TRP A 174 11.70 -16.60 1.76
C TRP A 174 11.52 -18.13 1.86
N LYS A 175 10.28 -18.60 1.79
CA LYS A 175 10.01 -20.05 1.85
C LYS A 175 10.21 -20.68 0.45
N GLY A 176 11.05 -21.70 0.31
CA GLY A 176 11.20 -22.46 -0.94
C GLY A 176 11.54 -21.62 -2.17
N GLU A 177 10.92 -21.92 -3.32
CA GLU A 177 11.14 -21.23 -4.61
C GLU A 177 10.52 -19.83 -4.70
N ARG A 178 9.90 -19.32 -3.63
CA ARG A 178 9.18 -18.03 -3.65
C ARG A 178 10.09 -16.83 -3.88
N TYR A 179 11.38 -16.95 -3.54
CA TYR A 179 12.36 -15.93 -3.89
C TYR A 179 12.58 -15.85 -5.40
N ARG A 180 12.61 -17.00 -6.08
CA ARG A 180 12.71 -17.05 -7.55
C ARG A 180 11.47 -16.43 -8.20
N GLU A 181 10.27 -16.78 -7.73
CA GLU A 181 9.02 -16.15 -8.18
C GLU A 181 9.07 -14.63 -8.01
N LYS A 182 9.54 -14.14 -6.85
CA LYS A 182 9.71 -12.69 -6.62
C LYS A 182 10.69 -12.05 -7.60
N LEU A 183 11.80 -12.71 -7.93
CA LEU A 183 12.76 -12.22 -8.92
C LEU A 183 12.17 -12.20 -10.33
N GLU A 184 11.36 -13.20 -10.69
CA GLU A 184 10.63 -13.25 -11.96
C GLU A 184 9.64 -12.09 -12.07
N TRP A 185 8.86 -11.81 -11.02
CA TRP A 185 7.98 -10.66 -10.94
C TRP A 185 8.73 -9.32 -11.00
N ASP A 186 9.88 -9.21 -10.33
CA ASP A 186 10.72 -8.01 -10.42
C ASP A 186 11.26 -7.81 -11.84
N ALA A 187 11.70 -8.89 -12.51
CA ALA A 187 12.17 -8.83 -13.89
C ALA A 187 11.03 -8.42 -14.85
N PHE A 188 9.83 -8.96 -14.64
CA PHE A 188 8.64 -8.57 -15.39
C PHE A 188 8.25 -7.12 -15.14
N ALA A 189 8.34 -6.61 -13.90
CA ALA A 189 8.14 -5.20 -13.61
C ALA A 189 9.14 -4.31 -14.34
N HIS A 190 10.42 -4.72 -14.42
CA HIS A 190 11.44 -4.01 -15.19
C HIS A 190 11.11 -4.00 -16.68
N PHE A 191 10.73 -5.16 -17.23
CA PHE A 191 10.26 -5.28 -18.61
C PHE A 191 9.10 -4.33 -18.90
N LEU A 192 8.05 -4.33 -18.07
CA LEU A 192 6.90 -3.43 -18.20
C LEU A 192 7.23 -1.95 -17.98
N SER A 193 8.37 -1.66 -17.36
CA SER A 193 8.81 -0.30 -17.11
C SER A 193 9.67 0.28 -18.24
N ASP A 194 10.23 -0.58 -19.08
CA ASP A 194 11.10 -0.20 -20.18
C ASP A 194 10.31 -0.18 -21.49
N LEU A 195 10.04 1.04 -21.92
CA LEU A 195 9.26 1.32 -23.12
C LEU A 195 9.96 0.81 -24.39
N ALA A 196 11.29 0.71 -24.41
CA ALA A 196 12.02 0.15 -25.56
C ALA A 196 11.81 -1.36 -25.69
N LEU A 197 11.67 -2.07 -24.56
CA LEU A 197 11.40 -3.51 -24.54
C LEU A 197 9.96 -3.81 -24.90
N ILE A 198 9.00 -3.05 -24.36
CA ILE A 198 7.57 -3.25 -24.62
C ILE A 198 7.21 -2.95 -26.08
N ARG A 199 7.84 -1.96 -26.72
CA ARG A 199 7.62 -1.62 -28.14
C ARG A 199 7.98 -2.73 -29.13
N GLN A 200 8.80 -3.71 -28.71
CA GLN A 200 9.14 -4.86 -29.56
C GLN A 200 7.94 -5.80 -29.75
N TYR A 201 6.92 -5.69 -28.89
CA TYR A 201 5.68 -6.43 -29.01
C TYR A 201 4.67 -5.68 -29.87
N SER A 202 3.92 -6.44 -30.66
CA SER A 202 2.96 -5.89 -31.62
C SER A 202 1.83 -5.15 -30.91
N PRO A 203 1.44 -3.95 -31.36
CA PRO A 203 0.19 -3.28 -30.95
C PRO A 203 -1.06 -4.11 -31.23
N ALA A 204 -0.97 -5.18 -32.04
CA ALA A 204 -2.09 -6.04 -32.41
C ALA A 204 -2.58 -6.96 -31.29
N ASP A 205 -1.78 -7.22 -30.25
CA ASP A 205 -2.14 -8.13 -29.15
C ASP A 205 -2.87 -7.39 -28.01
N LEU A 206 -4.02 -6.78 -28.34
CA LEU A 206 -4.83 -5.93 -27.45
C LEU A 206 -5.18 -6.57 -26.09
N SER A 207 -5.36 -7.90 -26.03
CA SER A 207 -5.63 -8.62 -24.77
C SER A 207 -4.45 -8.59 -23.81
N MET A 208 -3.22 -8.67 -24.33
CA MET A 208 -2.00 -8.67 -23.51
C MET A 208 -1.80 -7.32 -22.82
N TRP A 209 -2.12 -6.23 -23.51
CA TRP A 209 -1.99 -4.87 -22.99
C TRP A 209 -2.91 -4.60 -21.80
N GLY A 210 -4.13 -5.16 -21.81
CA GLY A 210 -5.05 -5.06 -20.68
C GLY A 210 -4.51 -5.78 -19.44
N GLU A 211 -3.96 -6.98 -19.61
CA GLU A 211 -3.33 -7.73 -18.52
C GLU A 211 -2.06 -7.04 -18.00
N TRP A 212 -1.22 -6.52 -18.89
CA TRP A 212 -0.01 -5.78 -18.52
C TRP A 212 -0.31 -4.50 -17.78
N LEU A 213 -1.41 -3.80 -18.10
CA LEU A 213 -1.84 -2.63 -17.35
C LEU A 213 -2.27 -3.02 -15.93
N ILE A 214 -2.99 -4.13 -15.77
CA ILE A 214 -3.43 -4.63 -14.46
C ILE A 214 -2.21 -5.04 -13.62
N PHE A 215 -1.33 -5.90 -14.16
CA PHE A 215 -0.14 -6.36 -13.45
C PHE A 215 0.85 -5.22 -13.20
N GLY A 216 1.06 -4.35 -14.19
CA GLY A 216 1.90 -3.17 -14.06
C GLY A 216 1.38 -2.24 -12.97
N THR A 217 0.07 -2.02 -12.89
CA THR A 217 -0.55 -1.24 -11.80
C THR A 217 -0.32 -1.92 -10.45
N ALA A 218 -0.50 -3.23 -10.34
CA ALA A 218 -0.26 -3.96 -9.09
C ALA A 218 1.20 -3.88 -8.61
N MET A 219 2.14 -3.80 -9.54
CA MET A 219 3.58 -3.70 -9.26
C MET A 219 4.07 -2.24 -9.14
N GLY A 220 3.20 -1.24 -9.30
CA GLY A 220 3.53 0.18 -9.21
C GLY A 220 4.29 0.73 -10.43
N VAL A 221 4.21 0.07 -11.58
CA VAL A 221 4.73 0.53 -12.88
C VAL A 221 3.62 0.82 -13.91
N GLY A 222 2.35 0.82 -13.48
CA GLY A 222 1.18 1.03 -14.33
C GLY A 222 1.22 2.33 -15.15
N ASP A 223 1.68 3.43 -14.55
CA ASP A 223 1.81 4.73 -15.24
C ASP A 223 2.76 4.66 -16.46
N LYS A 224 3.77 3.79 -16.42
CA LYS A 224 4.71 3.58 -17.53
C LYS A 224 4.07 2.76 -18.65
N VAL A 225 3.30 1.73 -18.30
CA VAL A 225 2.54 0.93 -19.26
C VAL A 225 1.48 1.79 -19.95
N GLU A 226 0.76 2.60 -19.19
CA GLU A 226 -0.22 3.55 -19.71
C GLU A 226 0.40 4.55 -20.69
N LYS A 227 1.57 5.10 -20.36
CA LYS A 227 2.31 5.98 -21.25
C LYS A 227 2.72 5.27 -22.55
N ALA A 228 3.18 4.02 -22.46
CA ALA A 228 3.53 3.22 -23.63
C ALA A 228 2.31 2.96 -24.53
N MET A 229 1.14 2.65 -23.95
CA MET A 229 -0.11 2.46 -24.70
C MET A 229 -0.54 3.74 -25.42
N LYS A 230 -0.45 4.91 -24.76
CA LYS A 230 -0.76 6.22 -25.36
C LYS A 230 0.17 6.55 -26.52
N GLU A 231 1.47 6.27 -26.40
CA GLU A 231 2.45 6.54 -27.46
C GLU A 231 2.28 5.61 -28.67
N LEU A 232 1.73 4.41 -28.47
CA LEU A 232 1.50 3.41 -29.51
C LEU A 232 0.07 3.43 -30.09
N ASP A 233 -0.77 4.40 -29.67
CA ASP A 233 -2.17 4.55 -30.07
C ASP A 233 -3.02 3.27 -29.87
N ILE A 234 -2.75 2.56 -28.76
CA ILE A 234 -3.43 1.30 -28.44
C ILE A 234 -4.77 1.62 -27.79
N SER A 235 -5.85 1.44 -28.54
CA SER A 235 -7.23 1.55 -28.04
C SER A 235 -7.77 0.17 -27.69
N ILE A 236 -7.84 -0.17 -26.39
CA ILE A 236 -8.47 -1.42 -25.97
C ILE A 236 -9.99 -1.22 -25.94
N PRO A 237 -10.78 -1.95 -26.76
CA PRO A 237 -12.24 -1.81 -26.81
C PRO A 237 -12.95 -2.28 -25.54
N GLU A 238 -12.26 -2.98 -24.63
CA GLU A 238 -12.74 -3.29 -23.27
C GLU A 238 -12.37 -2.21 -22.24
N THR A 239 -11.60 -1.19 -22.65
CA THR A 239 -11.29 0.03 -21.90
C THR A 239 -11.70 1.25 -22.72
N ILE A 240 -12.95 1.31 -23.23
CA ILE A 240 -13.52 2.46 -23.99
C ILE A 240 -13.40 3.81 -23.27
N VAL A 241 -12.88 3.81 -22.07
CA VAL A 241 -12.59 4.98 -21.28
C VAL A 241 -11.08 4.96 -21.01
N PRO A 242 -10.37 6.08 -21.13
CA PRO A 242 -9.00 6.18 -20.64
C PRO A 242 -9.06 6.14 -19.11
N VAL A 243 -9.32 4.94 -18.57
CA VAL A 243 -9.21 4.60 -17.16
C VAL A 243 -7.73 4.55 -16.85
N THR A 244 -7.14 5.74 -16.88
CA THR A 244 -5.76 5.96 -16.45
C THR A 244 -5.70 5.54 -14.99
N GLY A 245 -4.64 4.85 -14.58
CA GLY A 245 -4.44 4.52 -13.16
C GLY A 245 -4.49 5.79 -12.30
N MET A 246 -4.12 6.92 -12.92
CA MET A 246 -4.24 8.28 -12.41
C MET A 246 -5.69 8.78 -12.24
N GLY A 247 -6.58 8.52 -13.20
CA GLY A 247 -7.99 8.87 -13.11
C GLY A 247 -8.69 8.12 -11.98
N LEU A 248 -8.53 6.79 -11.90
CA LEU A 248 -9.11 5.99 -10.81
C LEU A 248 -8.68 6.47 -9.43
N ARG A 249 -7.40 6.87 -9.29
CA ARG A 249 -6.87 7.50 -8.07
C ARG A 249 -7.57 8.83 -7.78
N ALA A 250 -7.74 9.66 -8.81
CA ALA A 250 -8.39 10.96 -8.70
C ALA A 250 -9.82 10.86 -8.15
N ALA A 251 -10.57 9.82 -8.53
CA ALA A 251 -11.95 9.62 -8.08
C ALA A 251 -12.10 9.54 -6.54
N PHE A 252 -11.08 9.08 -5.83
CA PHE A 252 -11.10 8.89 -4.37
C PHE A 252 -10.31 9.96 -3.60
N ILE A 253 -9.66 10.93 -4.29
CA ILE A 253 -8.90 12.02 -3.65
C ILE A 253 -9.71 12.77 -2.58
N PRO A 254 -10.99 13.17 -2.82
CA PRO A 254 -11.76 13.92 -1.82
C PRO A 254 -11.93 13.17 -0.51
N VAL A 255 -12.06 11.83 -0.56
CA VAL A 255 -12.20 10.97 0.61
C VAL A 255 -10.85 10.70 1.27
N LEU A 256 -9.80 10.47 0.46
CA LEU A 256 -8.45 10.20 0.95
C LEU A 256 -7.90 11.38 1.77
N PHE A 257 -7.98 12.59 1.21
CA PHE A 257 -7.37 13.79 1.79
C PHE A 257 -8.31 14.62 2.67
N PHE A 258 -9.52 14.12 2.96
CA PHE A 258 -10.43 14.82 3.86
C PHE A 258 -9.79 15.02 5.24
N SER A 259 -9.76 16.27 5.69
CA SER A 259 -9.31 16.66 7.03
C SER A 259 -10.45 17.38 7.74
N PRO A 260 -10.97 16.82 8.85
CA PRO A 260 -12.05 17.47 9.59
C PRO A 260 -11.55 18.80 10.19
N PRO A 261 -12.41 19.83 10.24
CA PRO A 261 -12.03 21.11 10.82
C PRO A 261 -11.68 20.94 12.30
N SER A 262 -10.57 21.53 12.74
CA SER A 262 -10.12 21.51 14.14
C SER A 262 -11.13 22.25 15.03
N ARG A 263 -12.11 21.52 15.57
CA ARG A 263 -13.04 22.03 16.58
C ARG A 263 -12.55 21.55 17.93
N GLY A 264 -12.07 22.48 18.76
CA GLY A 264 -11.55 22.19 20.10
C GLY A 264 -12.57 21.42 20.94
N GLY A 265 -12.35 20.12 21.10
CA GLY A 265 -13.17 19.23 21.90
C GLY A 265 -12.39 17.95 22.14
N GLY A 266 -11.95 17.75 23.38
CA GLY A 266 -11.09 16.64 23.76
C GLY A 266 -11.72 15.27 23.48
N GLY A 267 -10.91 14.37 22.93
CA GLY A 267 -11.25 12.96 22.80
C GLY A 267 -10.53 12.27 21.64
N GLY A 268 -9.43 11.57 21.95
CA GLY A 268 -8.89 10.49 21.12
C GLY A 268 -8.09 10.92 19.90
N GLY A 269 -6.79 11.13 20.09
CA GLY A 269 -5.85 11.32 18.99
C GLY A 269 -5.79 10.09 18.09
N PHE A 270 -5.88 10.32 16.79
CA PHE A 270 -5.32 9.43 15.77
C PHE A 270 -4.50 10.29 14.83
N GLY A 271 -3.18 10.06 14.86
CA GLY A 271 -2.21 10.75 14.02
C GLY A 271 -2.50 10.46 12.57
N GLY A 272 -2.76 11.52 11.81
CA GLY A 272 -2.75 11.51 10.35
C GLY A 272 -1.35 11.18 9.87
N GLY A 273 -1.11 9.91 9.56
CA GLY A 273 -0.01 9.52 8.71
C GLY A 273 -0.35 9.98 7.30
N GLY A 274 0.27 11.08 6.87
CA GLY A 274 0.07 11.63 5.54
C GLY A 274 0.29 10.58 4.45
N PHE A 275 -0.49 10.72 3.37
CA PHE A 275 -0.27 10.03 2.10
C PHE A 275 1.06 10.51 1.51
N GLY A 276 2.16 9.94 2.00
CA GLY A 276 3.50 10.23 1.53
C GLY A 276 3.71 9.58 0.18
N GLY A 277 3.73 10.40 -0.88
CA GLY A 277 4.25 10.01 -2.18
C GLY A 277 5.67 9.45 -2.02
N GLY A 278 5.82 8.16 -2.24
CA GLY A 278 7.11 7.48 -2.20
C GLY A 278 7.95 7.87 -3.40
N GLY A 279 8.77 8.91 -3.21
CA GLY A 279 9.83 9.31 -4.14
C GLY A 279 10.79 8.16 -4.42
N GLY A 280 11.11 7.99 -5.69
CA GLY A 280 12.05 6.99 -6.17
C GLY A 280 13.46 7.28 -5.69
N PHE A 281 14.03 6.37 -4.91
CA PHE A 281 15.48 6.27 -4.74
C PHE A 281 16.00 5.26 -5.76
N GLY A 282 16.65 5.79 -6.80
CA GLY A 282 17.50 5.02 -7.69
C GLY A 282 18.74 4.58 -6.93
N GLY A 283 18.82 3.29 -6.62
CA GLY A 283 20.02 2.64 -6.12
C GLY A 283 20.92 2.28 -7.29
N GLY A 284 21.91 3.13 -7.54
CA GLY A 284 23.04 2.85 -8.42
C GLY A 284 23.84 1.64 -7.94
N GLY A 285 24.39 0.92 -8.90
CA GLY A 285 25.04 -0.37 -8.72
C GLY A 285 26.27 -0.34 -7.82
N VAL A 286 26.50 -1.48 -7.18
CA VAL A 286 27.81 -1.85 -6.63
C VAL A 286 28.20 -3.16 -7.31
N GLY A 287 28.84 -3.00 -8.48
CA GLY A 287 29.76 -3.99 -9.02
C GLY A 287 31.16 -3.59 -8.58
N GLY A 288 31.93 -4.54 -8.05
CA GLY A 288 33.26 -4.21 -7.53
C GLY A 288 34.08 -5.37 -6.99
N ARG A 289 34.15 -6.46 -7.77
CA ARG A 289 35.16 -7.55 -7.74
C ARG A 289 35.09 -8.55 -6.58
#